data_AF-A0A5N9I3X5-F1
#
_entry.id   AF-A0A5N9I3X5-F1
#
_cell.length_a   1.000
_cell.length_b   1.000
_cell.length_c   1.000
_cell.angle_alpha   90.00
_cell.angle_beta   90.00
_cell.angle_gamma   90.00
#
_symmetry.space_group_name_H-M   'P 1'
#
loop_
_entity.id
_entity.type
_entity.pdbx_description
1 polymer ?
#
loop_
_entity_poly.entity_id
_entity_poly.type
_entity_poly.pdbx_seq_one_letter_code
_entity_poly.pdbx_strand_id
1 'polypeptide(L)'
;MADGLSTLPAGNRLRQRMKGKGWKEHLARGQIEVAGSTWSLLHLRPNSHQLKIPGLSDQETGEVVLAVEYSSHCVSYGPKQGTELDFDHSGHDHLLIDHRGIRRAFCPNRHKLSVQLPSIIASLPERQCLFTGHSNWLTIEGNQFGYPEGSRYEVYFNLRRDSPRSLKLYVESAYVRDPGHPSNRPTALKRHEKIKGWLLMLKKLRNEPIRRPVRR
;
A
#
# COMPACT_ATOMS: atom_id res chain seq x y z
N MET A 1 17.92 -35.22 -34.88
CA MET A 1 18.97 -34.46 -34.17
C MET A 1 19.05 -33.08 -34.78
N ALA A 2 18.87 -32.05 -33.95
CA ALA A 2 19.39 -30.67 -34.06
C ALA A 2 18.39 -29.75 -33.34
N ASP A 3 18.55 -29.66 -32.02
CA ASP A 3 17.88 -28.66 -31.18
C ASP A 3 18.33 -27.25 -31.60
N GLY A 4 17.39 -26.47 -32.11
CA GLY A 4 17.54 -25.04 -32.35
C GLY A 4 17.44 -24.25 -31.05
N LEU A 5 18.47 -24.29 -30.21
CA LEU A 5 18.62 -23.36 -29.08
C LEU A 5 18.99 -21.97 -29.61
N SER A 6 17.96 -21.18 -29.95
CA SER A 6 18.07 -19.76 -30.25
C SER A 6 18.57 -18.99 -29.03
N THR A 7 19.88 -18.76 -28.93
CA THR A 7 20.49 -17.93 -27.89
C THR A 7 20.27 -16.44 -28.20
N LEU A 8 19.16 -15.89 -27.72
CA LEU A 8 18.94 -14.44 -27.75
C LEU A 8 20.04 -13.71 -26.94
N PRO A 9 20.48 -12.51 -27.37
CA PRO A 9 21.48 -11.73 -26.64
C PRO A 9 21.01 -11.41 -25.21
N ALA A 10 21.94 -11.28 -24.25
CA ALA A 10 21.64 -11.14 -22.82
C ALA A 10 20.62 -10.02 -22.49
N GLY A 11 20.71 -8.89 -23.20
CA GLY A 11 19.75 -7.78 -23.08
C GLY A 11 18.32 -8.14 -23.53
N ASN A 12 18.16 -9.04 -24.50
CA ASN A 12 16.86 -9.51 -24.97
C ASN A 12 16.25 -10.54 -24.00
N ARG A 13 17.09 -11.42 -23.41
CA ARG A 13 16.65 -12.36 -22.36
C ARG A 13 16.13 -11.66 -21.11
N LEU A 14 16.81 -10.60 -20.66
CA LEU A 14 16.36 -9.79 -19.53
C LEU A 14 15.03 -9.07 -19.83
N ARG A 15 14.89 -8.48 -21.02
CA ARG A 15 13.64 -7.82 -21.45
C ARG A 15 12.46 -8.80 -21.53
N GLN A 16 12.70 -10.01 -22.01
CA GLN A 16 11.67 -11.05 -22.07
C GLN A 16 11.25 -11.50 -20.66
N ARG A 17 12.20 -11.63 -19.72
CA ARG A 17 11.93 -11.97 -18.30
C ARG A 17 11.18 -10.88 -17.52
N MET A 18 11.31 -9.62 -17.94
CA MET A 18 10.62 -8.47 -17.31
C MET A 18 9.22 -8.20 -17.86
N LYS A 19 8.84 -8.78 -19.00
CA LYS A 19 7.53 -8.56 -19.62
C LYS A 19 6.42 -9.14 -18.74
N GLY A 20 5.36 -8.37 -18.48
CA GLY A 20 4.23 -8.84 -17.69
C GLY A 20 4.47 -8.85 -16.17
N LYS A 21 5.61 -8.30 -15.70
CA LYS A 21 5.98 -8.18 -14.27
C LYS A 21 5.60 -6.82 -13.68
N GLY A 22 4.99 -5.94 -14.47
CA GLY A 22 4.58 -4.61 -14.04
C GLY A 22 3.37 -4.65 -13.12
N TRP A 23 3.36 -3.83 -12.07
CA TRP A 23 2.27 -3.80 -11.10
C TRP A 23 0.89 -3.57 -11.74
N LYS A 24 0.79 -2.66 -12.71
CA LYS A 24 -0.47 -2.38 -13.43
C LYS A 24 -0.97 -3.61 -14.19
N GLU A 25 -0.06 -4.40 -14.78
CA GLU A 25 -0.40 -5.61 -15.52
C GLU A 25 -0.93 -6.70 -14.58
N HIS A 26 -0.29 -6.88 -13.43
CA HIS A 26 -0.75 -7.80 -12.39
C HIS A 26 -2.14 -7.41 -11.84
N LEU A 27 -2.37 -6.13 -11.56
CA LEU A 27 -3.68 -5.64 -11.13
C LEU A 27 -4.77 -5.83 -12.19
N ALA A 28 -4.47 -5.58 -13.46
CA ALA A 28 -5.39 -5.80 -14.56
C ALA A 28 -5.81 -7.28 -14.64
N ARG A 29 -4.84 -8.20 -14.57
CA ARG A 29 -5.12 -9.66 -14.49
C ARG A 29 -5.85 -10.05 -13.21
N GLY A 30 -5.68 -9.28 -12.14
CA GLY A 30 -6.25 -9.59 -10.83
C GLY A 30 -5.51 -10.70 -10.09
N GLN A 31 -4.30 -11.06 -10.53
CA GLN A 31 -3.47 -12.10 -9.93
C GLN A 31 -1.99 -11.94 -10.28
N ILE A 32 -1.14 -12.59 -9.50
CA ILE A 32 0.31 -12.71 -9.73
C ILE A 32 0.76 -14.16 -9.52
N GLU A 33 1.59 -14.67 -10.43
CA GLU A 33 2.23 -15.97 -10.32
C GLU A 33 3.63 -15.80 -9.71
N VAL A 34 3.90 -16.51 -8.63
CA VAL A 34 5.16 -16.46 -7.88
C VAL A 34 5.53 -17.87 -7.43
N ALA A 35 6.72 -18.35 -7.84
CA ALA A 35 7.25 -19.67 -7.51
C ALA A 35 6.23 -20.80 -7.76
N GLY A 36 5.59 -20.80 -8.94
CA GLY A 36 4.57 -21.79 -9.33
C GLY A 36 3.22 -21.65 -8.62
N SER A 37 3.04 -20.68 -7.71
CA SER A 37 1.77 -20.42 -7.02
C SER A 37 1.07 -19.18 -7.58
N THR A 38 -0.25 -19.25 -7.73
CA THR A 38 -1.08 -18.11 -8.15
C THR A 38 -1.67 -17.40 -6.94
N TRP A 39 -1.45 -16.09 -6.84
CA TRP A 39 -1.93 -15.24 -5.75
C TRP A 39 -2.95 -14.24 -6.28
N SER A 40 -4.17 -14.27 -5.73
CA SER A 40 -5.21 -13.30 -6.10
C SER A 40 -4.84 -11.88 -5.68
N LEU A 41 -5.06 -10.91 -6.56
CA LEU A 41 -4.91 -9.47 -6.30
C LEU A 41 -6.25 -8.72 -6.46
N LEU A 42 -7.37 -9.44 -6.54
CA LEU A 42 -8.68 -8.84 -6.76
C LEU A 42 -9.05 -7.81 -5.68
N HIS A 43 -8.64 -8.05 -4.44
CA HIS A 43 -8.86 -7.12 -3.31
C HIS A 43 -8.03 -5.83 -3.41
N LEU A 44 -7.02 -5.78 -4.28
CA LEU A 44 -6.18 -4.60 -4.52
C LEU A 44 -6.51 -3.90 -5.84
N ARG A 45 -7.57 -4.33 -6.54
CA ARG A 45 -8.05 -3.60 -7.71
C ARG A 45 -8.55 -2.22 -7.27
N PRO A 46 -8.27 -1.17 -8.06
CA PRO A 46 -8.83 0.14 -7.82
C PRO A 46 -10.35 0.04 -7.69
N ASN A 47 -10.90 0.65 -6.65
CA ASN A 47 -12.32 0.61 -6.35
C ASN A 47 -12.78 1.97 -5.81
N SER A 48 -14.07 2.11 -5.56
CA SER A 48 -14.63 3.30 -4.96
C SER A 48 -15.73 2.95 -3.98
N HIS A 49 -15.81 3.71 -2.89
CA HIS A 49 -16.82 3.54 -1.86
C HIS A 49 -17.57 4.86 -1.64
N GLN A 50 -18.88 4.78 -1.44
CA GLN A 50 -19.67 5.88 -0.93
C GLN A 50 -19.53 5.91 0.58
N LEU A 51 -19.21 7.08 1.12
CA LEU A 51 -18.99 7.29 2.55
C LEU A 51 -19.79 8.47 3.06
N LYS A 52 -20.33 8.29 4.26
CA LYS A 52 -20.93 9.36 5.06
C LYS A 52 -19.88 9.90 6.03
N ILE A 53 -19.61 11.20 5.96
CA ILE A 53 -18.69 11.87 6.88
C ILE A 53 -19.53 12.67 7.89
N PRO A 54 -19.44 12.42 9.21
CA PRO A 54 -20.33 13.02 10.21
C PRO A 54 -20.47 14.55 10.15
N GLY A 55 -19.39 15.28 9.83
CA GLY A 55 -19.40 16.75 9.73
C GLY A 55 -19.97 17.34 8.42
N LEU A 56 -20.56 16.51 7.57
CA LEU A 56 -21.29 16.92 6.35
C LEU A 56 -22.82 16.76 6.52
N SER A 57 -23.31 16.58 7.75
CA SER A 57 -24.74 16.40 8.04
C SER A 57 -25.52 17.72 7.99
N ASP A 58 -25.60 18.28 6.79
CA ASP A 58 -26.76 19.02 6.30
C ASP A 58 -27.18 18.31 5.00
N GLN A 59 -28.48 18.13 4.79
CA GLN A 59 -29.06 17.34 3.69
C GLN A 59 -28.50 17.74 2.29
N GLU A 60 -27.95 18.94 2.16
CA GLU A 60 -27.38 19.50 0.93
C GLU A 60 -25.97 18.97 0.57
N THR A 61 -25.21 18.41 1.52
CA THR A 61 -23.77 18.11 1.28
C THR A 61 -23.51 16.76 0.60
N GLY A 62 -24.46 15.82 0.68
CA GLY A 62 -24.45 14.53 -0.04
C GLY A 62 -23.38 13.52 0.40
N GLU A 63 -23.41 12.32 -0.20
CA GLU A 63 -22.41 11.27 0.01
C GLU A 63 -21.09 11.60 -0.70
N VAL A 64 -19.97 11.20 -0.10
CA VAL A 64 -18.62 11.42 -0.64
C VAL A 64 -18.11 10.14 -1.26
N VAL A 65 -17.56 10.22 -2.46
CA VAL A 65 -16.89 9.09 -3.11
C VAL A 65 -15.43 9.03 -2.70
N LEU A 66 -15.00 7.91 -2.14
CA LEU A 66 -13.59 7.61 -1.88
C LEU A 66 -13.09 6.62 -2.95
N ALA A 67 -12.31 7.11 -3.90
CA ALA A 67 -11.59 6.26 -4.85
C ALA A 67 -10.29 5.75 -4.20
N VAL A 68 -10.08 4.44 -4.23
CA VAL A 68 -8.95 3.79 -3.57
C VAL A 68 -8.08 3.09 -4.59
N GLU A 69 -6.77 3.30 -4.47
CA GLU A 69 -5.73 2.63 -5.24
C GLU A 69 -4.65 2.07 -4.32
N TYR A 70 -3.97 1.01 -4.75
CA TYR A 70 -2.98 0.30 -3.95
C TYR A 70 -1.64 0.22 -4.67
N SER A 71 -0.56 0.51 -3.95
CA SER A 71 0.82 0.30 -4.39
C SER A 71 1.20 -1.17 -4.31
N SER A 72 2.11 -1.60 -5.19
CA SER A 72 2.73 -2.93 -5.11
C SER A 72 3.48 -3.18 -3.80
N HIS A 73 3.84 -2.13 -3.06
CA HIS A 73 4.50 -2.22 -1.75
C HIS A 73 3.63 -2.92 -0.69
N CYS A 74 2.31 -2.97 -0.91
CA CYS A 74 1.37 -3.68 -0.04
C CYS A 74 1.60 -5.21 -0.07
N VAL A 75 2.27 -5.72 -1.10
CA VAL A 75 2.53 -7.16 -1.29
C VAL A 75 4.01 -7.48 -1.54
N SER A 76 4.90 -6.49 -1.36
CA SER A 76 6.31 -6.64 -1.71
C SER A 76 7.25 -5.81 -0.85
N TYR A 77 8.52 -6.22 -0.81
CA TYR A 77 9.61 -5.41 -0.29
C TYR A 77 10.54 -4.97 -1.43
N GLY A 78 11.12 -3.79 -1.26
CA GLY A 78 12.10 -3.24 -2.19
C GLY A 78 13.52 -3.35 -1.62
N PRO A 79 14.53 -2.94 -2.40
CA PRO A 79 15.90 -2.86 -1.89
C PRO A 79 16.01 -1.89 -0.71
N LYS A 80 17.04 -2.09 0.12
CA LYS A 80 17.48 -1.08 1.10
C LYS A 80 18.17 0.07 0.36
N GLN A 81 18.31 1.21 1.03
CA GLN A 81 18.97 2.38 0.42
C GLN A 81 20.38 2.01 -0.04
N GLY A 82 20.68 2.29 -1.31
CA GLY A 82 21.99 2.00 -1.91
C GLY A 82 22.24 0.53 -2.27
N THR A 83 21.22 -0.35 -2.17
CA THR A 83 21.35 -1.76 -2.55
C THR A 83 20.44 -2.08 -3.75
N GLU A 84 20.68 -3.21 -4.42
CA GLU A 84 19.73 -3.81 -5.35
C GLU A 84 19.30 -5.18 -4.84
N LEU A 85 18.17 -5.68 -5.33
CA LEU A 85 17.74 -7.06 -5.09
C LEU A 85 18.36 -7.94 -6.18
N ASP A 86 19.09 -8.97 -5.77
CA ASP A 86 19.69 -9.94 -6.67
C ASP A 86 18.68 -11.05 -7.02
N PHE A 87 18.01 -10.91 -8.17
CA PHE A 87 17.07 -11.91 -8.68
C PHE A 87 17.72 -13.03 -9.49
N ASP A 88 19.00 -12.90 -9.85
CA ASP A 88 19.74 -14.00 -10.45
C ASP A 88 20.04 -15.07 -9.41
N HIS A 89 20.25 -14.66 -8.14
CA HIS A 89 20.31 -15.55 -7.00
C HIS A 89 18.94 -15.93 -6.43
N SER A 90 18.05 -14.96 -6.19
CA SER A 90 16.76 -15.20 -5.49
C SER A 90 15.61 -15.67 -6.38
N GLY A 91 15.82 -15.71 -7.71
CA GLY A 91 14.83 -16.15 -8.69
C GLY A 91 13.91 -15.03 -9.19
N HIS A 92 13.81 -14.91 -10.51
CA HIS A 92 12.97 -13.92 -11.20
C HIS A 92 11.45 -14.15 -11.05
N ASP A 93 11.06 -15.28 -10.46
CA ASP A 93 9.65 -15.57 -10.18
C ASP A 93 9.08 -14.68 -9.06
N HIS A 94 9.94 -14.21 -8.15
CA HIS A 94 9.57 -13.26 -7.11
C HIS A 94 9.58 -11.81 -7.57
N LEU A 95 10.13 -11.52 -8.76
CA LEU A 95 10.27 -10.17 -9.28
C LEU A 95 8.90 -9.56 -9.59
N LEU A 96 8.69 -8.34 -9.12
CA LEU A 96 7.68 -7.42 -9.60
C LEU A 96 8.30 -6.04 -9.84
N ILE A 97 7.74 -5.28 -10.76
CA ILE A 97 8.17 -3.92 -11.07
C ILE A 97 7.09 -2.96 -10.59
N ASP A 98 7.46 -2.03 -9.69
CA ASP A 98 6.52 -1.03 -9.20
C ASP A 98 6.21 0.06 -10.22
N HIS A 99 5.31 0.98 -9.83
CA HIS A 99 4.88 2.10 -10.67
C HIS A 99 6.00 3.07 -11.07
N ARG A 100 7.17 3.01 -10.41
CA ARG A 100 8.36 3.83 -10.68
C ARG A 100 9.42 3.08 -11.47
N GLY A 101 9.16 1.82 -11.86
CA GLY A 101 10.15 0.97 -12.51
C GLY A 101 11.14 0.30 -11.55
N ILE A 102 10.93 0.39 -10.23
CA ILE A 102 11.82 -0.22 -9.24
C ILE A 102 11.50 -1.71 -9.10
N ARG A 103 12.55 -2.53 -9.11
CA ARG A 103 12.46 -3.98 -8.87
C ARG A 103 12.17 -4.25 -7.40
N ARG A 104 11.16 -5.08 -7.14
CA ARG A 104 10.72 -5.48 -5.81
C ARG A 104 10.48 -6.98 -5.79
N ALA A 105 10.57 -7.58 -4.60
CA ALA A 105 10.32 -9.00 -4.41
C ALA A 105 8.96 -9.22 -3.74
N PHE A 106 8.16 -10.11 -4.30
CA PHE A 106 6.85 -10.47 -3.77
C PHE A 106 7.01 -11.11 -2.38
N CYS A 107 6.14 -10.74 -1.46
CA CYS A 107 6.18 -11.18 -0.08
C CYS A 107 4.83 -11.82 0.30
N PRO A 108 4.77 -13.16 0.41
CA PRO A 108 3.56 -13.89 0.81
C PRO A 108 2.92 -13.36 2.09
N ASN A 109 3.73 -13.01 3.10
CA ASN A 109 3.23 -12.49 4.37
C ASN A 109 2.55 -11.12 4.22
N ARG A 110 3.12 -10.22 3.40
CA ARG A 110 2.49 -8.93 3.09
C ARG A 110 1.22 -9.12 2.26
N HIS A 111 1.23 -10.06 1.31
CA HIS A 111 0.03 -10.41 0.54
C HIS A 111 -1.11 -10.90 1.44
N LYS A 112 -0.87 -11.88 2.30
CA LYS A 112 -1.87 -12.41 3.25
C LYS A 112 -2.53 -11.30 4.07
N LEU A 113 -1.72 -10.34 4.51
CA LEU A 113 -2.17 -9.16 5.24
C LEU A 113 -2.95 -8.16 4.41
N SER A 114 -2.54 -7.98 3.15
CA SER A 114 -3.14 -6.99 2.26
C SER A 114 -4.64 -7.22 2.01
N VAL A 115 -5.14 -8.45 2.23
CA VAL A 115 -6.56 -8.80 2.18
C VAL A 115 -7.39 -7.99 3.20
N GLN A 116 -6.77 -7.52 4.28
CA GLN A 116 -7.44 -6.69 5.29
C GLN A 116 -7.61 -5.23 4.85
N LEU A 117 -6.85 -4.77 3.85
CA LEU A 117 -6.79 -3.36 3.47
C LEU A 117 -8.14 -2.79 3.04
N PRO A 118 -8.97 -3.46 2.21
CA PRO A 118 -10.28 -2.92 1.85
C PRO A 118 -11.16 -2.63 3.07
N SER A 119 -11.20 -3.54 4.04
CA SER A 119 -11.98 -3.35 5.28
C SER A 119 -11.40 -2.21 6.14
N ILE A 120 -10.08 -2.15 6.29
CA ILE A 120 -9.40 -1.06 7.01
C ILE A 120 -9.71 0.30 6.39
N ILE A 121 -9.66 0.41 5.06
CA ILE A 121 -9.94 1.66 4.33
C ILE A 121 -11.43 2.02 4.38
N ALA A 122 -12.34 1.05 4.25
CA ALA A 122 -13.78 1.30 4.35
C ALA A 122 -14.18 1.86 5.74
N SER A 123 -13.53 1.37 6.79
CA SER A 123 -13.74 1.83 8.17
C SER A 123 -12.84 3.01 8.58
N LEU A 124 -12.10 3.62 7.63
CA LEU A 124 -11.21 4.74 7.91
C LEU A 124 -11.89 5.90 8.66
N PRO A 125 -13.17 6.29 8.39
CA PRO A 125 -13.83 7.35 9.14
C PRO A 125 -13.81 7.16 10.67
N GLU A 126 -13.88 5.92 11.14
CA GLU A 126 -13.96 5.55 12.56
C GLU A 126 -12.58 5.44 13.23
N ARG A 127 -11.52 5.31 12.42
CA ARG A 127 -10.15 5.01 12.87
C ARG A 127 -9.37 6.25 13.31
N GLN A 128 -8.29 6.00 14.06
CA GLN A 128 -7.25 7.00 14.31
C GLN A 128 -6.20 6.95 13.18
N CYS A 129 -5.95 8.10 12.56
CA CYS A 129 -4.89 8.31 11.58
C CYS A 129 -3.77 9.13 12.19
N LEU A 130 -2.56 8.94 11.70
CA LEU A 130 -1.35 9.56 12.22
C LEU A 130 -0.64 10.39 11.18
N PHE A 131 -0.06 11.50 11.61
CA PHE A 131 0.82 12.30 10.76
C PHE A 131 2.19 11.65 10.71
N THR A 132 2.63 11.23 9.52
CA THR A 132 4.06 11.07 9.28
C THR A 132 4.58 12.39 8.70
N GLY A 133 5.76 12.85 9.14
CA GLY A 133 6.31 14.19 8.84
C GLY A 133 6.44 14.56 7.36
N HIS A 134 6.12 13.67 6.42
CA HIS A 134 6.32 13.83 4.98
C HIS A 134 5.04 13.81 4.13
N SER A 135 3.84 13.86 4.73
CA SER A 135 2.50 13.87 4.08
C SER A 135 1.85 12.50 3.83
N ASN A 136 2.36 11.44 4.46
CA ASN A 136 1.79 10.10 4.32
C ASN A 136 1.11 9.75 5.65
N TRP A 137 -0.18 9.46 5.63
CA TRP A 137 -0.95 9.17 6.81
C TRP A 137 -0.78 7.71 7.19
N LEU A 138 -0.62 7.45 8.48
CA LEU A 138 -0.41 6.11 9.01
C LEU A 138 -1.63 5.69 9.84
N THR A 139 -2.24 4.56 9.50
CA THR A 139 -3.19 3.86 10.37
C THR A 139 -2.48 2.70 11.05
N ILE A 140 -2.71 2.53 12.35
CA ILE A 140 -2.10 1.47 13.16
C ILE A 140 -3.17 0.50 13.61
N GLU A 141 -2.96 -0.76 13.27
CA GLU A 141 -3.76 -1.88 13.74
C GLU A 141 -2.96 -2.73 14.73
N GLY A 142 -3.64 -3.22 15.77
CA GLY A 142 -3.03 -4.00 16.85
C GLY A 142 -2.65 -5.43 16.47
N ASN A 143 -2.33 -6.25 17.47
CA ASN A 143 -1.99 -7.68 17.33
C ASN A 143 -3.18 -8.59 16.94
N GLN A 144 -4.33 -8.01 16.57
CA GLN A 144 -5.58 -8.68 16.17
C GLN A 144 -5.45 -9.61 14.94
N PHE A 145 -4.26 -9.68 14.33
CA PHE A 145 -3.94 -10.51 13.17
C PHE A 145 -2.93 -11.63 13.50
N GLY A 146 -2.72 -11.94 14.78
CA GLY A 146 -1.89 -13.07 15.22
C GLY A 146 -0.38 -12.80 15.22
N TYR A 147 0.04 -11.54 15.34
CA TYR A 147 1.47 -11.17 15.44
C TYR A 147 1.95 -11.20 16.89
N PRO A 148 3.28 -11.30 17.12
CA PRO A 148 3.86 -11.20 18.45
C PRO A 148 3.36 -9.97 19.20
N GLU A 149 3.21 -10.10 20.52
CA GLU A 149 2.79 -8.99 21.38
C GLU A 149 3.68 -7.75 21.15
N GLY A 150 3.04 -6.58 21.09
CA GLY A 150 3.71 -5.31 20.77
C GLY A 150 3.93 -5.06 19.28
N SER A 151 3.69 -6.04 18.40
CA SER A 151 3.70 -5.82 16.94
C SER A 151 2.54 -4.94 16.50
N ARG A 152 2.75 -4.20 15.40
CA ARG A 152 1.72 -3.33 14.81
C ARG A 152 1.67 -3.51 13.31
N TYR A 153 0.46 -3.66 12.77
CA TYR A 153 0.26 -3.59 11.34
C TYR A 153 0.06 -2.15 10.93
N GLU A 154 1.05 -1.61 10.23
CA GLU A 154 1.13 -0.21 9.84
C GLU A 154 0.70 -0.06 8.38
N VAL A 155 -0.30 0.78 8.13
CA VAL A 155 -0.83 1.10 6.80
C VAL A 155 -0.54 2.56 6.47
N TYR A 156 0.33 2.79 5.50
CA TYR A 156 0.72 4.12 5.03
C TYR A 156 -0.07 4.47 3.77
N PHE A 157 -0.71 5.65 3.76
CA PHE A 157 -1.50 6.10 2.63
C PHE A 157 -1.39 7.61 2.41
N ASN A 158 -1.63 8.03 1.17
CA ASN A 158 -1.88 9.43 0.85
C ASN A 158 -3.38 9.65 0.66
N LEU A 159 -3.89 10.80 1.12
CA LEU A 159 -5.26 11.21 0.91
C LEU A 159 -5.28 12.62 0.33
N ARG A 160 -5.93 12.77 -0.82
CA ARG A 160 -6.10 14.05 -1.50
C ARG A 160 -7.54 14.25 -1.95
N ARG A 161 -7.93 15.52 -2.08
CA ARG A 161 -9.15 15.90 -2.78
C ARG A 161 -9.00 15.60 -4.27
N ASP A 162 -10.07 15.09 -4.86
CA ASP A 162 -10.17 14.87 -6.30
C ASP A 162 -11.23 15.79 -6.93
N SER A 163 -12.38 15.94 -6.26
CA SER A 163 -13.42 16.91 -6.64
C SER A 163 -14.12 17.45 -5.37
N PRO A 164 -15.13 18.34 -5.48
CA PRO A 164 -15.91 18.78 -4.31
C PRO A 164 -16.59 17.67 -3.51
N ARG A 165 -16.88 16.52 -4.13
CA ARG A 165 -17.53 15.36 -3.48
C ARG A 165 -16.74 14.06 -3.63
N SER A 166 -15.46 14.14 -4.00
CA SER A 166 -14.61 12.94 -4.10
C SER A 166 -13.22 13.13 -3.52
N LEU A 167 -12.73 12.05 -2.91
CA LEU A 167 -11.39 11.89 -2.39
C LEU A 167 -10.69 10.77 -3.14
N LYS A 168 -9.37 10.90 -3.33
CA LYS A 168 -8.49 9.83 -3.79
C LYS A 168 -7.57 9.40 -2.66
N LEU A 169 -7.62 8.13 -2.32
CA LEU A 169 -6.74 7.48 -1.35
C LEU A 169 -5.81 6.51 -2.08
N TYR A 170 -4.51 6.70 -1.88
CA TYR A 170 -3.49 5.80 -2.40
C TYR A 170 -2.79 5.11 -1.25
N VAL A 171 -2.95 3.79 -1.10
CA VAL A 171 -2.24 3.00 -0.09
C VAL A 171 -0.82 2.77 -0.59
N GLU A 172 0.12 3.47 0.02
CA GLU A 172 1.52 3.48 -0.40
C GLU A 172 2.27 2.24 0.03
N SER A 173 1.98 1.72 1.22
CA SER A 173 2.55 0.47 1.74
C SER A 173 1.79 -0.01 2.97
N ALA A 174 1.87 -1.32 3.24
CA ALA A 174 1.34 -1.89 4.48
C ALA A 174 2.19 -3.09 4.93
N TYR A 175 2.59 -3.12 6.20
CA TYR A 175 3.42 -4.19 6.75
C TYR A 175 3.45 -4.19 8.27
N VAL A 176 3.84 -5.33 8.85
CA VAL A 176 4.01 -5.47 10.29
C VAL A 176 5.34 -4.88 10.72
N ARG A 177 5.29 -4.08 11.78
CA ARG A 177 6.44 -3.66 12.57
C ARG A 177 6.52 -4.49 13.82
N ASP A 178 7.71 -5.00 14.08
CA ASP A 178 8.02 -5.92 15.17
C ASP A 178 8.97 -5.22 16.15
N PRO A 179 8.61 -5.09 17.44
CA PRO A 179 9.48 -4.48 18.45
C PRO A 179 10.82 -5.20 18.64
N GLY A 180 10.88 -6.51 18.37
CA GLY A 180 12.09 -7.33 18.46
C GLY A 180 13.12 -7.06 17.36
N HIS A 181 12.74 -6.35 16.28
CA HIS A 181 13.63 -6.05 15.16
C HIS A 181 14.11 -4.59 15.20
N PRO A 182 15.39 -4.30 15.49
CA PRO A 182 15.89 -2.94 15.76
C PRO A 182 15.60 -1.92 14.65
N SER A 183 15.64 -2.37 13.39
CA SER A 183 15.36 -1.53 12.21
C SER A 183 13.90 -1.55 11.75
N ASN A 184 13.02 -2.31 12.41
CA ASN A 184 11.59 -2.42 12.08
C ASN A 184 10.69 -2.25 13.31
N ARG A 185 11.11 -1.43 14.28
CA ARG A 185 10.33 -1.14 15.49
C ARG A 185 9.04 -0.38 15.15
N PRO A 186 7.94 -0.65 15.87
CA PRO A 186 6.69 0.09 15.73
C PRO A 186 6.88 1.58 15.99
N THR A 187 6.13 2.41 15.27
CA THR A 187 6.18 3.87 15.46
C THR A 187 5.71 4.24 16.87
N ALA A 188 6.56 4.93 17.65
CA ALA A 188 6.17 5.49 18.94
C ALA A 188 5.18 6.65 18.72
N LEU A 189 3.97 6.56 19.29
CA LEU A 189 2.88 7.48 18.99
C LEU A 189 2.76 8.57 20.04
N LYS A 190 2.77 9.83 19.61
CA LYS A 190 2.41 10.96 20.47
C LYS A 190 0.96 11.37 20.23
N ARG A 191 0.26 11.79 21.29
CA ARG A 191 -1.18 12.14 21.25
C ARG A 191 -1.52 13.22 20.21
N HIS A 192 -0.62 14.19 20.00
CA HIS A 192 -0.79 15.30 19.07
C HIS A 192 -0.51 14.93 17.61
N GLU A 193 0.01 13.72 17.35
CA GLU A 193 0.23 13.17 16.01
C GLU A 193 -1.00 12.41 15.51
N LYS A 194 -2.14 12.47 16.23
CA LYS A 194 -3.37 11.74 15.90
C LYS A 194 -4.45 12.66 15.36
N ILE A 195 -5.19 12.18 14.37
CA ILE A 195 -6.44 12.78 13.88
C ILE A 195 -7.48 11.68 13.66
N LYS A 196 -8.76 11.95 13.93
CA LYS A 196 -9.84 11.04 13.56
C LYS A 196 -9.95 10.96 12.04
N GLY A 197 -10.11 9.76 11.48
CA GLY A 197 -10.14 9.56 10.03
C GLY A 197 -11.23 10.36 9.34
N TRP A 198 -12.44 10.43 9.91
CA TRP A 198 -13.51 11.27 9.36
C TRP A 198 -13.13 12.76 9.30
N LEU A 199 -12.42 13.27 10.31
CA LEU A 199 -11.99 14.67 10.37
C LEU A 199 -10.86 14.95 9.37
N LEU A 200 -9.94 14.00 9.20
CA LEU A 200 -8.93 14.02 8.14
C LEU A 200 -9.60 14.12 6.77
N MET A 201 -10.58 13.26 6.49
CA MET A 201 -11.32 13.26 5.22
C MET A 201 -12.09 14.55 4.99
N LEU A 202 -12.80 15.05 6.01
CA LEU A 202 -13.52 16.32 5.95
C LEU A 202 -12.61 17.49 5.59
N LYS A 203 -11.47 17.61 6.27
CA LYS A 203 -10.48 18.66 6.02
C LYS A 203 -9.90 18.57 4.62
N LYS A 204 -9.56 17.35 4.16
CA LYS A 204 -9.09 17.15 2.77
C LYS A 204 -10.16 17.55 1.76
N LEU A 205 -11.41 17.15 1.96
CA LEU A 205 -12.50 17.49 1.05
C LEU A 205 -12.72 19.01 0.95
N ARG A 206 -12.58 19.73 2.07
CA ARG A 206 -12.71 21.20 2.12
C ARG A 206 -11.44 21.96 1.69
N ASN A 207 -10.37 21.27 1.29
CA ASN A 207 -9.04 21.87 1.07
C ASN A 207 -8.52 22.66 2.28
N GLU A 208 -8.94 22.28 3.50
CA GLU A 208 -8.45 22.90 4.71
C GLU A 208 -7.03 22.41 5.03
N PRO A 209 -6.16 23.29 5.53
CA PRO A 209 -4.87 22.87 6.03
C PRO A 209 -5.07 21.97 7.24
N ILE A 210 -4.35 20.85 7.26
CA ILE A 210 -4.28 20.01 8.43
C ILE A 210 -3.03 20.42 9.18
N ARG A 211 -3.23 21.14 10.29
CA ARG A 211 -2.14 21.63 11.14
C ARG A 211 -1.28 20.44 11.55
N ARG A 212 -0.04 20.41 11.04
CA ARG A 212 0.93 19.42 11.50
C ARG A 212 1.23 19.72 12.96
N PRO A 213 1.35 18.70 13.81
CA PRO A 213 1.90 18.89 15.14
C PRO A 213 3.25 19.64 15.04
N VAL A 214 3.38 20.75 15.76
CA VAL A 214 4.67 21.44 15.90
C VAL A 214 5.60 20.46 16.60
N ARG A 215 6.74 20.12 15.97
CA ARG A 215 7.80 19.39 16.67
C ARG A 215 8.26 20.28 17.82
N ARG A 216 7.92 19.92 19.06
CA ARG A 216 8.64 20.39 20.24
C ARG A 216 9.95 19.61 20.35
#